data_AF-A0A9N9ZDI8-F1
#
_entry.id   AF-A0A9N9ZDI8-F1
#
_cell.length_a   1.000
_cell.length_b   1.000
_cell.length_c   1.000
_cell.angle_alpha   90.00
_cell.angle_beta   90.00
_cell.angle_gamma   90.00
#
_symmetry.space_group_name_H-M   'P 1'
#
loop_
_entity.id
_entity.type
_entity.pdbx_description
1 polymer ?
#
loop_
_entity_poly.entity_id
_entity_poly.type
_entity_poly.pdbx_seq_one_letter_code
_entity_poly.pdbx_strand_id
1 'polypeptide(L)'
;MDQTLLAILCAWFMALSAMAACPSQRTASLKPSAASSSDDRLAPPFTPKVFIISMFKPEADVWYRNLPNSGLGNLTARSFFVAGLSMKYPLVHCTSAGDICQATLGEGEINSAASMSALLLSPQFALSDTYFLLAGIAGVNPNHATLGSVALARFAVQAALQYEIDARSLPAGWATGYFAFGTQRPFDYPRIAYGTEVFELNADLRDVAYALASVANLTDAQGPREYSKRYNETGDGRVGATAAVGTPTVVRCDSTTSDVYFSGKALSGAFERTTEVWTNGTGVYCMTAQEDNACLEAMVRAAIEKRVDFSRIILMRTGSNFDRPPPGVTDWEHLAVSEQNGFEIAIENIYRAGMLIVHGIIVGWDETFGKGIPAKNYIGDILGSLGGQPDFGLGSITGGRGVSLGGVDGNTEQGVYESHSAVAVERRGRSRSRRSRHGGRVMR
;
A
#
# COMPACT_ATOMS: atom_id res chain seq x y z
N MET A 1 46.53 -2.05 -14.43
CA MET A 1 46.17 -2.86 -13.25
C MET A 1 45.91 -1.93 -12.08
N ASP A 2 44.69 -1.67 -11.64
CA ASP A 2 43.46 -1.37 -12.36
C ASP A 2 42.68 -0.48 -11.40
N GLN A 3 42.38 0.76 -11.80
CA GLN A 3 41.68 1.78 -11.01
C GLN A 3 40.18 1.73 -11.33
N THR A 4 39.59 0.56 -11.14
CA THR A 4 38.18 0.27 -11.40
C THR A 4 37.55 -0.33 -10.16
N LEU A 5 37.36 0.47 -9.10
CA LEU A 5 36.54 0.06 -7.95
C LEU A 5 36.04 1.23 -7.08
N LEU A 6 36.11 2.47 -7.57
CA LEU A 6 35.72 3.67 -6.80
C LEU A 6 34.80 4.61 -7.60
N ALA A 7 33.80 4.06 -8.30
CA ALA A 7 32.86 4.85 -9.12
C ALA A 7 31.48 4.19 -9.35
N ILE A 8 30.86 3.57 -8.33
CA ILE A 8 29.50 3.01 -8.47
C ILE A 8 28.45 3.61 -7.50
N LEU A 9 28.81 4.46 -6.52
CA LEU A 9 27.86 4.82 -5.45
C LEU A 9 27.30 6.25 -5.43
N CYS A 10 27.48 7.09 -6.45
CA CYS A 10 26.90 8.45 -6.42
C CYS A 10 26.61 9.00 -7.82
N ALA A 11 25.49 8.65 -8.47
CA ALA A 11 24.98 9.43 -9.61
C ALA A 11 23.56 9.05 -10.07
N TRP A 12 22.51 9.25 -9.28
CA TRP A 12 21.15 9.41 -9.84
C TRP A 12 20.35 10.47 -9.07
N PHE A 13 20.84 11.72 -9.08
CA PHE A 13 19.99 12.91 -8.95
C PHE A 13 20.67 14.10 -9.62
N MET A 14 19.86 14.94 -10.27
CA MET A 14 20.15 16.16 -11.04
C MET A 14 20.44 15.98 -12.54
N ALA A 15 19.35 15.97 -13.31
CA ALA A 15 19.35 16.48 -14.68
C ALA A 15 19.21 18.00 -14.65
N LEU A 16 20.19 18.73 -15.22
CA LEU A 16 20.03 20.14 -15.56
C LEU A 16 20.59 20.41 -16.97
N SER A 17 19.67 20.84 -17.84
CA SER A 17 19.80 21.87 -18.87
C SER A 17 21.14 22.03 -19.62
N ALA A 18 21.12 21.66 -20.91
CA ALA A 18 21.88 22.38 -21.93
C ALA A 18 21.09 22.40 -23.25
N MET A 19 20.78 23.62 -23.71
CA MET A 19 20.17 23.88 -25.00
C MET A 19 21.13 23.49 -26.14
N ALA A 20 20.60 22.80 -27.15
CA ALA A 20 21.21 22.71 -28.46
C ALA A 20 20.12 22.94 -29.52
N ALA A 21 20.30 24.00 -30.31
CA ALA A 21 19.44 24.35 -31.42
C ALA A 21 19.50 23.27 -32.52
N CYS A 22 18.35 22.83 -33.01
CA CYS A 22 18.22 21.96 -34.17
C CYS A 22 17.38 22.66 -35.26
N PRO A 23 17.73 22.55 -36.55
CA PRO A 23 17.14 23.36 -37.59
C PRO A 23 15.76 22.86 -38.04
N SER A 24 14.90 23.84 -38.37
CA SER A 24 13.55 23.71 -38.93
C SER A 24 13.44 22.63 -40.02
N GLN A 25 12.63 21.61 -39.75
CA GLN A 25 12.04 20.74 -40.78
C GLN A 25 10.52 20.90 -40.78
N ARG A 26 9.98 21.01 -41.99
CA ARG A 26 8.61 21.40 -42.34
C ARG A 26 7.56 20.46 -41.73
N THR A 27 6.57 21.05 -41.07
CA THR A 27 5.35 20.39 -40.60
C THR A 27 4.47 19.95 -41.78
N ALA A 28 4.30 18.64 -41.96
CA ALA A 28 3.20 18.11 -42.75
C ALA A 28 1.94 18.05 -41.87
N SER A 29 0.92 18.82 -42.25
CA SER A 29 -0.39 18.83 -41.59
C SER A 29 -1.11 17.50 -41.85
N LEU A 30 -1.25 16.67 -40.83
CA LEU A 30 -2.15 15.52 -40.85
C LEU A 30 -3.58 16.01 -40.57
N LYS A 31 -4.43 15.96 -41.59
CA LYS A 31 -5.87 16.16 -41.43
C LYS A 31 -6.46 15.02 -40.58
N PRO A 32 -7.31 15.31 -39.58
CA PRO A 32 -8.04 14.26 -38.88
C PRO A 32 -9.06 13.66 -39.85
N SER A 33 -8.94 12.36 -40.13
CA SER A 33 -9.99 11.61 -40.81
C SER A 33 -11.18 11.50 -39.87
N ALA A 34 -12.35 11.91 -40.36
CA ALA A 34 -13.62 11.76 -39.67
C ALA A 34 -13.81 10.29 -39.23
N ALA A 35 -14.14 10.12 -37.95
CA ALA A 35 -14.52 8.82 -37.39
C ALA A 35 -15.79 8.35 -38.10
N SER A 36 -15.68 7.26 -38.84
CA SER A 36 -16.83 6.49 -39.28
C SER A 36 -17.46 5.84 -38.05
N SER A 37 -18.67 6.27 -37.70
CA SER A 37 -19.53 5.59 -36.75
C SER A 37 -19.96 4.24 -37.33
N SER A 38 -19.10 3.23 -37.20
CA SER A 38 -19.53 1.85 -37.27
C SER A 38 -20.10 1.47 -35.91
N ASP A 39 -21.31 0.92 -35.95
CA ASP A 39 -21.99 0.20 -34.87
C ASP A 39 -21.07 -0.92 -34.35
N ASP A 40 -20.15 -0.54 -33.46
CA ASP A 40 -19.15 -1.41 -32.87
C ASP A 40 -19.85 -2.17 -31.75
N ARG A 41 -20.37 -3.37 -32.05
CA ARG A 41 -20.62 -4.36 -31.00
C ARG A 41 -19.28 -4.66 -30.39
N LEU A 42 -18.90 -3.88 -29.37
CA LEU A 42 -17.69 -4.04 -28.58
C LEU A 42 -17.54 -5.53 -28.29
N ALA A 43 -16.40 -6.10 -28.70
CA ALA A 43 -16.07 -7.49 -28.37
C ALA A 43 -16.31 -7.71 -26.86
N PRO A 44 -16.82 -8.89 -26.45
CA PRO A 44 -17.11 -9.12 -25.05
C PRO A 44 -15.87 -8.82 -24.20
N PRO A 45 -16.04 -8.17 -23.03
CA PRO A 45 -14.92 -7.81 -22.17
C PRO A 45 -14.16 -9.05 -21.70
N PHE A 46 -12.85 -8.91 -21.47
CA PHE A 46 -12.03 -9.98 -20.92
C PHE A 46 -12.37 -10.22 -19.45
N THR A 47 -12.56 -11.48 -19.08
CA THR A 47 -12.85 -11.93 -17.71
C THR A 47 -11.66 -12.70 -17.16
N PRO A 48 -10.57 -12.03 -16.74
CA PRO A 48 -9.44 -12.71 -16.15
C PRO A 48 -9.84 -13.40 -14.84
N LYS A 49 -9.31 -14.60 -14.60
CA LYS A 49 -9.45 -15.29 -13.32
C LYS A 49 -8.55 -14.65 -12.27
N VAL A 50 -7.34 -14.27 -12.68
CA VAL A 50 -6.33 -13.64 -11.81
C VAL A 50 -5.79 -12.37 -12.48
N PHE A 51 -5.71 -11.30 -11.70
CA PHE A 51 -5.08 -10.05 -12.06
C PHE A 51 -3.93 -9.75 -11.09
N ILE A 52 -2.69 -9.79 -11.60
CA ILE A 52 -1.49 -9.46 -10.84
C ILE A 52 -1.27 -7.96 -10.92
N ILE A 53 -1.04 -7.32 -9.78
CA ILE A 53 -0.78 -5.89 -9.68
C ILE A 53 0.63 -5.69 -9.17
N SER A 54 1.45 -5.01 -9.98
CA SER A 54 2.81 -4.59 -9.63
C SER A 54 2.88 -3.06 -9.61
N MET A 55 3.88 -2.50 -8.93
CA MET A 55 4.02 -1.05 -8.78
C MET A 55 5.09 -0.50 -9.73
N PHE A 56 6.14 -1.27 -10.00
CA PHE A 56 7.21 -0.86 -10.92
C PHE A 56 7.83 -2.03 -11.70
N LYS A 57 8.77 -1.71 -12.58
CA LYS A 57 9.26 -2.64 -13.62
C LYS A 57 9.87 -3.94 -13.08
N PRO A 58 10.84 -3.95 -12.15
CA PRO A 58 11.37 -5.17 -11.53
C PRO A 58 10.30 -6.13 -10.98
N GLU A 59 9.30 -5.61 -10.27
CA GLU A 59 8.19 -6.41 -9.77
C GLU A 59 7.35 -7.02 -10.89
N ALA A 60 7.18 -6.32 -12.01
CA ALA A 60 6.46 -6.84 -13.15
C ALA A 60 7.29 -7.89 -13.93
N ASP A 61 8.56 -7.57 -14.19
CA ASP A 61 9.47 -8.34 -15.03
C ASP A 61 9.74 -9.75 -14.48
N VAL A 62 9.72 -9.94 -13.16
CA VAL A 62 9.90 -11.28 -12.58
C VAL A 62 8.78 -12.24 -12.98
N TRP A 63 7.55 -11.74 -13.19
CA TRP A 63 6.44 -12.54 -13.71
C TRP A 63 6.59 -12.81 -15.21
N TYR A 64 6.92 -11.79 -16.00
CA TYR A 64 7.13 -11.95 -17.45
C TYR A 64 8.21 -12.98 -17.77
N ARG A 65 9.29 -13.00 -16.98
CA ARG A 65 10.42 -13.91 -17.15
C ARG A 65 10.08 -15.34 -16.79
N ASN A 66 9.33 -15.54 -15.70
CA ASN A 66 9.20 -16.87 -15.10
C ASN A 66 7.87 -17.56 -15.40
N LEU A 67 6.76 -16.82 -15.60
CA LEU A 67 5.45 -17.42 -15.87
C LEU A 67 5.45 -18.38 -17.07
N PRO A 68 6.17 -18.13 -18.19
CA PRO A 68 6.23 -19.08 -19.29
C PRO A 68 6.72 -20.48 -18.89
N ASN A 69 7.55 -20.58 -17.85
CA ASN A 69 8.08 -21.84 -17.35
C ASN A 69 7.10 -22.58 -16.42
N SER A 70 6.01 -21.94 -15.98
CA SER A 70 4.99 -22.55 -15.12
C SER A 70 3.99 -23.43 -15.88
N GLY A 71 3.95 -23.34 -17.21
CA GLY A 71 2.92 -23.97 -18.03
C GLY A 71 1.59 -23.20 -18.10
N LEU A 72 1.41 -22.10 -17.36
CA LEU A 72 0.20 -21.26 -17.40
C LEU A 72 0.21 -20.19 -18.52
N GLY A 73 1.27 -20.17 -19.34
CA GLY A 73 1.38 -19.31 -20.52
C GLY A 73 2.29 -18.09 -20.34
N ASN A 74 2.23 -17.17 -21.31
CA ASN A 74 3.07 -15.98 -21.36
C ASN A 74 2.21 -14.71 -21.28
N LEU A 75 2.43 -13.87 -20.26
CA LEU A 75 1.72 -12.61 -20.03
C LEU A 75 1.85 -11.62 -21.19
N THR A 76 2.93 -11.66 -21.96
CA THR A 76 3.11 -10.72 -23.08
C THR A 76 2.43 -11.20 -24.37
N ALA A 77 1.71 -12.34 -24.34
CA ALA A 77 0.99 -12.85 -25.51
C ALA A 77 -0.10 -11.89 -25.99
N ARG A 78 -0.69 -11.10 -25.09
CA ARG A 78 -1.69 -10.08 -25.39
C ARG A 78 -1.42 -8.83 -24.59
N SER A 79 -1.55 -7.67 -25.23
CA SER A 79 -1.32 -6.38 -24.57
C SER A 79 -2.45 -5.42 -24.92
N PHE A 80 -2.96 -4.73 -23.91
CA PHE A 80 -4.09 -3.82 -24.02
C PHE A 80 -3.66 -2.44 -23.55
N PHE A 81 -3.81 -1.44 -24.41
CA PHE A 81 -3.72 -0.05 -23.97
C PHE A 81 -4.94 0.30 -23.13
N VAL A 82 -4.74 0.85 -21.93
CA VAL A 82 -5.82 1.29 -21.06
C VAL A 82 -5.67 2.79 -20.81
N ALA A 83 -6.68 3.56 -21.21
CA ALA A 83 -6.69 5.00 -21.01
C ALA A 83 -6.66 5.34 -19.52
N GLY A 84 -5.77 6.25 -19.12
CA GLY A 84 -5.61 6.68 -17.73
C GLY A 84 -4.51 5.95 -16.95
N LEU A 85 -3.95 4.85 -17.47
CA LEU A 85 -2.74 4.28 -16.90
C LEU A 85 -1.55 5.24 -17.06
N SER A 86 -0.61 5.15 -16.11
CA SER A 86 0.65 5.90 -16.15
C SER A 86 1.34 5.77 -17.51
N MET A 87 1.86 6.89 -18.04
CA MET A 87 2.64 6.87 -19.28
C MET A 87 3.89 5.99 -19.22
N LYS A 88 4.39 5.68 -18.01
CA LYS A 88 5.49 4.72 -17.81
C LYS A 88 5.05 3.28 -18.05
N TYR A 89 3.76 2.98 -17.81
CA TYR A 89 3.18 1.65 -17.83
C TYR A 89 1.77 1.66 -18.46
N PRO A 90 1.62 2.05 -19.74
CA PRO A 90 0.31 2.30 -20.33
C PRO A 90 -0.43 1.02 -20.77
N LEU A 91 0.13 -0.17 -20.49
CA LEU A 91 -0.34 -1.44 -21.00
C LEU A 91 -0.70 -2.41 -19.87
N VAL A 92 -1.79 -3.15 -20.08
CA VAL A 92 -2.10 -4.40 -19.38
C VAL A 92 -1.63 -5.56 -20.23
N HIS A 93 -0.97 -6.53 -19.63
CA HIS A 93 -0.44 -7.72 -20.29
C HIS A 93 -1.21 -8.96 -19.84
N CYS A 94 -1.66 -9.80 -20.76
CA CYS A 94 -2.38 -11.02 -20.44
C CYS A 94 -1.85 -12.24 -21.22
N THR A 95 -2.00 -13.39 -20.59
CA THR A 95 -1.85 -14.69 -21.26
C THR A 95 -2.75 -14.81 -22.48
N SER A 96 -2.42 -15.73 -23.41
CA SER A 96 -3.19 -15.91 -24.65
C SER A 96 -4.68 -16.19 -24.38
N ALA A 97 -4.98 -17.03 -23.39
CA ALA A 97 -6.34 -17.32 -22.95
C ALA A 97 -7.04 -16.12 -22.26
N GLY A 98 -6.27 -15.20 -21.68
CA GLY A 98 -6.80 -14.08 -20.89
C GLY A 98 -7.07 -14.42 -19.43
N ASP A 99 -6.83 -15.66 -18.99
CA ASP A 99 -7.09 -16.12 -17.62
C ASP A 99 -6.22 -15.41 -16.57
N ILE A 100 -4.98 -15.06 -16.95
CA ILE A 100 -4.03 -14.32 -16.10
C ILE A 100 -3.65 -13.04 -16.82
N CYS A 101 -3.85 -11.92 -16.14
CA CYS A 101 -3.45 -10.58 -16.57
C CYS A 101 -2.54 -9.91 -15.53
N GLN A 102 -1.78 -8.91 -15.95
CA GLN A 102 -0.93 -8.09 -15.10
C GLN A 102 -0.97 -6.62 -15.52
N ALA A 103 -0.96 -5.72 -14.54
CA ALA A 103 -0.76 -4.29 -14.73
C ALA A 103 0.35 -3.77 -13.81
N THR A 104 1.04 -2.72 -14.26
CA THR A 104 2.00 -1.98 -13.44
C THR A 104 1.45 -0.57 -13.19
N LEU A 105 1.22 -0.20 -11.93
CA LEU A 105 0.45 1.01 -11.61
C LEU A 105 1.29 2.28 -11.47
N GLY A 106 2.57 2.14 -11.12
CA GLY A 106 3.45 3.22 -10.73
C GLY A 106 3.51 3.41 -9.21
N GLU A 107 4.70 3.75 -8.72
CA GLU A 107 5.00 3.93 -7.31
C GLU A 107 4.30 5.16 -6.71
N GLY A 108 3.98 5.06 -5.41
CA GLY A 108 3.32 6.11 -4.63
C GLY A 108 1.80 6.13 -4.75
N GLU A 109 1.15 6.72 -3.73
CA GLU A 109 -0.31 6.62 -3.55
C GLU A 109 -1.08 7.20 -4.74
N ILE A 110 -0.66 8.38 -5.24
CA ILE A 110 -1.36 9.08 -6.33
C ILE A 110 -1.33 8.28 -7.64
N ASN A 111 -0.16 7.77 -8.04
CA ASN A 111 -0.05 6.97 -9.26
C ASN A 111 -0.87 5.70 -9.16
N SER A 112 -0.80 5.05 -7.99
CA SER A 112 -1.53 3.80 -7.74
C SER A 112 -3.04 3.99 -7.76
N ALA A 113 -3.57 5.00 -7.08
CA ALA A 113 -5.01 5.30 -7.09
C ALA A 113 -5.50 5.65 -8.51
N ALA A 114 -4.76 6.48 -9.25
CA ALA A 114 -5.14 6.90 -10.60
C ALA A 114 -5.12 5.73 -11.60
N SER A 115 -4.02 4.97 -11.63
CA SER A 115 -3.88 3.81 -12.52
C SER A 115 -4.85 2.69 -12.16
N MET A 116 -5.05 2.39 -10.87
CA MET A 116 -6.02 1.38 -10.44
C MET A 116 -7.43 1.78 -10.83
N SER A 117 -7.84 3.04 -10.59
CA SER A 117 -9.16 3.53 -10.99
C SER A 117 -9.37 3.42 -12.50
N ALA A 118 -8.36 3.80 -13.30
CA ALA A 118 -8.41 3.67 -14.75
C ALA A 118 -8.58 2.21 -15.21
N LEU A 119 -7.86 1.28 -14.59
CA LEU A 119 -7.99 -0.15 -14.87
C LEU A 119 -9.39 -0.67 -14.54
N LEU A 120 -9.88 -0.40 -13.33
CA LEU A 120 -11.15 -0.94 -12.82
C LEU A 120 -12.38 -0.37 -13.55
N LEU A 121 -12.27 0.82 -14.13
CA LEU A 121 -13.32 1.46 -14.92
C LEU A 121 -13.23 1.15 -16.42
N SER A 122 -12.16 0.50 -16.87
CA SER A 122 -11.98 0.16 -18.28
C SER A 122 -13.07 -0.79 -18.77
N PRO A 123 -13.77 -0.49 -19.89
CA PRO A 123 -14.77 -1.39 -20.46
C PRO A 123 -14.16 -2.63 -21.10
N GLN A 124 -12.83 -2.72 -21.20
CA GLN A 124 -12.13 -3.87 -21.79
C GLN A 124 -12.15 -5.10 -20.87
N PHE A 125 -12.42 -4.92 -19.59
CA PHE A 125 -12.37 -5.99 -18.59
C PHE A 125 -13.67 -6.07 -17.79
N ALA A 126 -14.12 -7.30 -17.56
CA ALA A 126 -15.19 -7.62 -16.61
C ALA A 126 -14.54 -8.33 -15.42
N LEU A 127 -14.50 -7.63 -14.28
CA LEU A 127 -13.63 -7.96 -13.15
C LEU A 127 -14.39 -8.44 -11.91
N SER A 128 -15.71 -8.67 -12.03
CA SER A 128 -16.58 -9.03 -10.90
C SER A 128 -16.19 -10.32 -10.22
N ASP A 129 -15.61 -11.27 -10.96
CA ASP A 129 -15.23 -12.60 -10.46
C ASP A 129 -13.71 -12.78 -10.34
N THR A 130 -12.93 -11.73 -10.63
CA THR A 130 -11.47 -11.78 -10.71
C THR A 130 -10.83 -11.75 -9.32
N TYR A 131 -9.81 -12.57 -9.10
CA TYR A 131 -8.90 -12.42 -7.97
C TYR A 131 -7.82 -11.41 -8.28
N PHE A 132 -7.56 -10.50 -7.35
CA PHE A 132 -6.47 -9.53 -7.45
C PHE A 132 -5.35 -9.94 -6.52
N LEU A 133 -4.14 -10.07 -7.06
CA LEU A 133 -2.93 -10.27 -6.29
C LEU A 133 -2.10 -9.00 -6.36
N LEU A 134 -2.16 -8.18 -5.31
CA LEU A 134 -1.27 -7.04 -5.10
C LEU A 134 0.08 -7.61 -4.67
N ALA A 135 1.06 -7.57 -5.57
CA ALA A 135 2.34 -8.26 -5.43
C ALA A 135 3.51 -7.29 -5.64
N GLY A 136 4.10 -6.86 -4.52
CA GLY A 136 5.25 -5.96 -4.54
C GLY A 136 6.27 -6.23 -3.44
N ILE A 137 7.36 -5.48 -3.44
CA ILE A 137 8.35 -5.46 -2.36
C ILE A 137 7.92 -4.48 -1.26
N ALA A 138 8.62 -4.53 -0.13
CA ALA A 138 8.36 -3.75 1.06
C ALA A 138 9.62 -3.60 1.94
N GLY A 139 9.62 -2.58 2.79
CA GLY A 139 10.47 -2.56 3.98
C GLY A 139 9.90 -3.52 5.03
N VAL A 140 10.71 -4.44 5.56
CA VAL A 140 10.30 -5.41 6.58
C VAL A 140 10.61 -4.91 7.99
N ASN A 141 9.66 -5.05 8.91
CA ASN A 141 9.88 -4.83 10.32
C ASN A 141 10.71 -6.00 10.90
N PRO A 142 11.93 -5.77 11.40
CA PRO A 142 12.82 -6.83 11.87
C PRO A 142 12.25 -7.63 13.04
N ASN A 143 11.27 -7.08 13.77
CA ASN A 143 10.61 -7.77 14.88
C ASN A 143 9.76 -8.96 14.43
N HIS A 144 9.28 -8.97 13.18
CA HIS A 144 8.29 -9.94 12.70
C HIS A 144 8.79 -10.83 11.57
N ALA A 145 9.76 -10.38 10.77
CA ALA A 145 10.31 -11.14 9.64
C ALA A 145 11.72 -10.69 9.23
N THR A 146 12.31 -11.41 8.27
CA THR A 146 13.63 -11.10 7.68
C THR A 146 13.52 -10.71 6.20
N LEU A 147 14.63 -10.22 5.62
CA LEU A 147 14.76 -9.92 4.20
C LEU A 147 14.35 -11.14 3.34
N GLY A 148 13.67 -10.91 2.23
CA GLY A 148 13.14 -11.93 1.34
C GLY A 148 11.88 -12.65 1.87
N SER A 149 11.47 -12.45 3.13
CA SER A 149 10.22 -13.04 3.65
C SER A 149 9.02 -12.48 2.90
N VAL A 150 7.97 -13.28 2.80
CA VAL A 150 6.73 -12.93 2.08
C VAL A 150 5.61 -12.77 3.11
N ALA A 151 5.00 -11.59 3.19
CA ALA A 151 3.86 -11.35 4.05
C ALA A 151 2.56 -11.38 3.26
N LEU A 152 1.52 -11.98 3.86
CA LEU A 152 0.14 -11.92 3.40
C LEU A 152 -0.69 -11.18 4.44
N ALA A 153 -1.26 -10.04 4.03
CA ALA A 153 -1.91 -9.10 4.93
C ALA A 153 -3.40 -9.35 5.10
N ARG A 154 -3.91 -9.07 6.30
CA ARG A 154 -5.33 -8.86 6.60
C ARG A 154 -5.66 -7.37 6.59
N PHE A 155 -4.76 -6.51 7.07
CA PHE A 155 -4.95 -5.07 7.11
C PHE A 155 -3.95 -4.32 6.23
N ALA A 156 -4.42 -3.20 5.69
CA ALA A 156 -3.57 -2.15 5.13
C ALA A 156 -3.87 -0.83 5.87
N VAL A 157 -2.86 -0.23 6.50
CA VAL A 157 -3.01 0.95 7.36
C VAL A 157 -2.21 2.13 6.85
N GLN A 158 -2.87 3.23 6.47
CA GLN A 158 -2.23 4.47 6.04
C GLN A 158 -1.76 5.27 7.27
N ALA A 159 -0.71 4.80 7.93
CA ALA A 159 -0.29 5.31 9.24
C ALA A 159 0.19 6.77 9.19
N ALA A 160 0.52 7.33 8.02
CA ALA A 160 0.88 8.73 7.88
C ALA A 160 -0.34 9.68 7.80
N LEU A 161 -1.56 9.17 7.59
CA LEU A 161 -2.78 9.97 7.42
C LEU A 161 -3.32 10.47 8.77
N GLN A 162 -2.58 11.37 9.41
CA GLN A 162 -2.91 11.95 10.71
C GLN A 162 -2.28 13.35 10.83
N TYR A 163 -2.47 14.05 11.96
CA TYR A 163 -1.74 15.30 12.18
C TYR A 163 -0.26 15.00 12.41
N GLU A 164 0.61 15.86 11.88
CA GLU A 164 2.05 15.82 12.14
C GLU A 164 2.53 17.18 12.63
N ILE A 165 3.32 17.17 13.71
CA ILE A 165 4.10 18.32 14.17
C ILE A 165 5.57 17.99 13.95
N ASP A 166 6.35 19.00 13.55
CA ASP A 166 7.81 18.89 13.40
C ASP A 166 8.44 18.26 14.64
N ALA A 167 9.15 17.15 14.44
CA ALA A 167 9.77 16.36 15.51
C ALA A 167 10.79 17.15 16.34
N ARG A 168 11.31 18.28 15.85
CA ARG A 168 12.23 19.17 16.59
C ARG A 168 11.53 20.07 17.60
N SER A 169 10.20 20.17 17.51
CA SER A 169 9.36 21.06 18.32
C SER A 169 8.33 20.28 19.14
N LEU A 170 8.60 19.01 19.44
CA LEU A 170 7.65 18.17 20.17
C LEU A 170 7.41 18.68 21.60
N PRO A 171 6.17 18.63 22.08
CA PRO A 171 5.89 18.82 23.50
C PRO A 171 6.67 17.81 24.35
N ALA A 172 7.04 18.22 25.57
CA ALA A 172 7.77 17.35 26.49
C ALA A 172 7.00 16.03 26.75
N GLY A 173 7.71 14.91 26.61
CA GLY A 173 7.16 13.56 26.84
C GLY A 173 6.41 12.94 25.66
N TRP A 174 6.29 13.63 24.51
CA TRP A 174 5.71 13.03 23.31
C TRP A 174 6.70 12.09 22.64
N ALA A 175 6.24 10.87 22.32
CA ALA A 175 7.05 9.87 21.63
C ALA A 175 7.16 10.12 20.12
N THR A 176 6.22 10.87 19.55
CA THR A 176 6.13 11.15 18.12
C THR A 176 5.36 12.45 17.88
N GLY A 177 5.57 13.08 16.72
CA GLY A 177 4.78 14.22 16.24
C GLY A 177 3.45 13.83 15.59
N TYR A 178 3.23 12.54 15.38
CA TYR A 178 2.03 11.99 14.76
C TYR A 178 0.92 11.74 15.79
N PHE A 179 -0.29 12.22 15.50
CA PHE A 179 -1.48 11.94 16.30
C PHE A 179 -2.77 12.04 15.48
N ALA A 180 -3.73 11.17 15.79
CA ALA A 180 -4.94 10.99 14.99
C ALA A 180 -5.83 12.23 14.92
N PHE A 181 -6.57 12.39 13.82
CA PHE A 181 -7.49 13.51 13.65
C PHE A 181 -8.57 13.54 14.74
N GLY A 182 -8.87 14.75 15.21
CA GLY A 182 -9.81 14.98 16.32
C GLY A 182 -9.26 14.62 17.71
N THR A 183 -7.98 14.30 17.84
CA THR A 183 -7.31 14.02 19.13
C THR A 183 -6.31 15.11 19.52
N GLN A 184 -5.72 15.01 20.72
CA GLN A 184 -4.76 15.99 21.23
C GLN A 184 -3.42 15.38 21.65
N ARG A 185 -3.25 14.05 21.55
CA ARG A 185 -2.05 13.34 21.98
C ARG A 185 -1.76 12.15 21.06
N PRO A 186 -0.48 11.76 20.90
CA PRO A 186 -0.12 10.55 20.17
C PRO A 186 -0.83 9.33 20.74
N PHE A 187 -1.26 8.43 19.84
CA PHE A 187 -1.88 7.14 20.16
C PHE A 187 -3.25 7.22 20.86
N ASP A 188 -3.86 8.41 20.98
CA ASP A 188 -5.30 8.48 21.23
C ASP A 188 -6.05 7.85 20.03
N TYR A 189 -7.13 7.13 20.32
CA TYR A 189 -7.97 6.54 19.28
C TYR A 189 -8.58 7.64 18.39
N PRO A 190 -8.61 7.48 17.05
CA PRO A 190 -9.15 8.50 16.14
C PRO A 190 -10.57 8.90 16.51
N ARG A 191 -10.91 10.18 16.28
CA ARG A 191 -12.29 10.72 16.42
C ARG A 191 -12.86 11.24 15.10
N ILE A 192 -12.00 11.41 14.11
CA ILE A 192 -12.31 11.81 12.74
C ILE A 192 -11.56 10.85 11.83
N ALA A 193 -12.22 10.36 10.79
CA ALA A 193 -11.64 9.54 9.74
C ALA A 193 -12.05 10.10 8.37
N TYR A 194 -11.13 10.07 7.41
CA TYR A 194 -11.34 10.47 6.01
C TYR A 194 -11.78 9.30 5.13
N GLY A 195 -11.53 8.07 5.57
CA GLY A 195 -12.05 6.84 4.96
C GLY A 195 -10.99 5.89 4.43
N THR A 196 -9.75 6.35 4.27
CA THR A 196 -8.65 5.53 3.70
C THR A 196 -7.63 5.09 4.75
N GLU A 197 -7.85 5.40 6.03
CA GLU A 197 -6.93 5.10 7.12
C GLU A 197 -6.67 3.60 7.28
N VAL A 198 -7.72 2.77 7.22
CA VAL A 198 -7.64 1.33 7.45
C VAL A 198 -8.57 0.60 6.48
N PHE A 199 -8.01 -0.42 5.83
CA PHE A 199 -8.78 -1.41 5.09
C PHE A 199 -8.56 -2.80 5.70
N GLU A 200 -9.63 -3.58 5.81
CA GLU A 200 -9.58 -5.00 6.17
C GLU A 200 -9.91 -5.86 4.96
N LEU A 201 -9.10 -6.89 4.74
CA LEU A 201 -9.20 -7.87 3.67
C LEU A 201 -9.75 -9.20 4.20
N ASN A 202 -10.16 -10.07 3.27
CA ASN A 202 -10.71 -11.38 3.59
C ASN A 202 -9.65 -12.28 4.27
N ALA A 203 -9.79 -12.48 5.57
CA ALA A 203 -8.82 -13.24 6.38
C ALA A 203 -8.82 -14.73 6.02
N ASP A 204 -9.98 -15.30 5.66
CA ASP A 204 -10.07 -16.68 5.19
C ASP A 204 -9.35 -16.86 3.84
N LEU A 205 -9.47 -15.90 2.91
CA LEU A 205 -8.71 -15.91 1.65
C LEU A 205 -7.20 -15.74 1.90
N ARG A 206 -6.80 -14.84 2.80
CA ARG A 206 -5.38 -14.70 3.21
C ARG A 206 -4.84 -16.03 3.73
N ASP A 207 -5.60 -16.78 4.51
CA ASP A 207 -5.17 -18.05 5.08
C ASP A 207 -5.07 -19.17 4.03
N VAL A 208 -5.97 -19.18 3.04
CA VAL A 208 -5.85 -20.05 1.85
C VAL A 208 -4.60 -19.70 1.04
N ALA A 209 -4.38 -18.41 0.77
CA ALA A 209 -3.19 -17.94 0.05
C ALA A 209 -1.89 -18.30 0.80
N TYR A 210 -1.90 -18.18 2.13
CA TYR A 210 -0.79 -18.61 2.98
C TYR A 210 -0.53 -20.09 2.86
N ALA A 211 -1.56 -20.94 2.92
CA ALA A 211 -1.40 -22.38 2.80
C ALA A 211 -0.75 -22.75 1.45
N LEU A 212 -1.19 -22.12 0.36
CA LEU A 212 -0.59 -22.29 -0.98
C LEU A 212 0.88 -21.81 -1.04
N ALA A 213 1.15 -20.61 -0.52
CA ALA A 213 2.47 -19.99 -0.62
C ALA A 213 3.51 -20.57 0.35
N SER A 214 3.09 -21.11 1.50
CA SER A 214 3.98 -21.54 2.59
C SER A 214 4.97 -22.65 2.22
N VAL A 215 4.69 -23.38 1.13
CA VAL A 215 5.58 -24.42 0.60
C VAL A 215 6.58 -23.90 -0.44
N ALA A 216 6.58 -22.59 -0.71
CA ALA A 216 7.50 -21.98 -1.66
C ALA A 216 8.96 -22.17 -1.21
N ASN A 217 9.80 -22.57 -2.16
CA ASN A 217 11.24 -22.57 -1.96
C ASN A 217 11.78 -21.15 -2.13
N LEU A 218 11.68 -20.34 -1.07
CA LEU A 218 12.10 -18.94 -1.09
C LEU A 218 13.62 -18.82 -1.27
N THR A 219 14.01 -17.88 -2.12
CA THR A 219 15.39 -17.48 -2.34
C THR A 219 15.93 -16.76 -1.11
N ASP A 220 17.18 -17.06 -0.78
CA ASP A 220 17.96 -16.41 0.26
C ASP A 220 19.41 -16.23 -0.24
N ALA A 221 20.17 -15.30 0.33
CA ALA A 221 21.51 -14.96 -0.12
C ALA A 221 22.46 -14.58 1.04
N GLN A 222 23.77 -14.74 0.82
CA GLN A 222 24.77 -14.48 1.86
C GLN A 222 24.76 -13.03 2.34
N GLY A 223 24.72 -12.05 1.43
CA GLY A 223 24.70 -10.62 1.77
C GLY A 223 23.55 -10.23 2.72
N PRO A 224 22.28 -10.50 2.36
CA PRO A 224 21.13 -10.30 3.24
C PRO A 224 21.25 -10.99 4.60
N ARG A 225 21.72 -12.25 4.64
CA ARG A 225 21.93 -12.98 5.90
C ARG A 225 22.99 -12.31 6.77
N GLU A 226 24.11 -11.87 6.18
CA GLU A 226 25.17 -11.19 6.90
C GLU A 226 24.70 -9.85 7.47
N TYR A 227 23.94 -9.07 6.69
CA TYR A 227 23.34 -7.83 7.19
C TYR A 227 22.37 -8.11 8.34
N SER A 228 21.50 -9.11 8.18
CA SER A 228 20.47 -9.47 9.15
C SER A 228 21.03 -9.92 10.50
N LYS A 229 22.22 -10.54 10.55
CA LYS A 229 22.89 -10.90 11.82
C LYS A 229 23.15 -9.72 12.74
N ARG A 230 23.20 -8.50 12.23
CA ARG A 230 23.39 -7.26 13.03
C ARG A 230 22.22 -6.99 13.99
N TYR A 231 21.08 -7.66 13.81
CA TYR A 231 19.91 -7.56 14.68
C TYR A 231 19.92 -8.57 15.86
N ASN A 232 20.93 -9.44 15.97
CA ASN A 232 21.07 -10.39 17.09
C ASN A 232 21.34 -9.70 18.42
N GLU A 233 22.09 -8.61 18.39
CA GLU A 233 22.48 -7.88 19.58
C GLU A 233 21.40 -6.85 19.89
N THR A 234 21.13 -6.62 21.16
CA THR A 234 20.57 -5.35 21.61
C THR A 234 21.68 -4.64 22.37
N GLY A 235 21.83 -3.33 22.16
CA GLY A 235 22.81 -2.54 22.93
C GLY A 235 22.51 -2.48 24.43
N ASP A 236 21.40 -3.08 24.90
CA ASP A 236 20.90 -3.06 26.27
C ASP A 236 20.69 -4.46 26.91
N GLY A 237 21.11 -5.55 26.25
CA GLY A 237 21.07 -6.91 26.82
C GLY A 237 19.71 -7.63 26.78
N ARG A 238 18.73 -7.10 26.03
CA ARG A 238 17.47 -7.76 25.68
C ARG A 238 17.62 -8.73 24.49
N VAL A 239 16.63 -9.61 24.29
CA VAL A 239 16.54 -10.45 23.09
C VAL A 239 16.41 -9.53 21.87
N GLY A 240 17.35 -9.66 20.92
CA GLY A 240 17.33 -8.94 19.64
C GLY A 240 16.13 -9.33 18.79
N ALA A 241 16.01 -8.73 17.61
CA ALA A 241 14.91 -9.03 16.71
C ALA A 241 15.14 -10.41 16.08
N THR A 242 14.73 -11.48 16.78
CA THR A 242 15.04 -12.88 16.40
C THR A 242 14.50 -13.25 15.04
N ALA A 243 13.35 -12.67 14.65
CA ALA A 243 12.76 -12.88 13.33
C ALA A 243 13.68 -12.37 12.20
N ALA A 244 14.39 -11.26 12.42
CA ALA A 244 15.33 -10.70 11.45
C ALA A 244 16.47 -11.68 11.11
N VAL A 245 16.93 -12.50 12.06
CA VAL A 245 18.10 -13.39 11.85
C VAL A 245 17.71 -14.77 11.31
N GLY A 246 16.41 -15.02 11.13
CA GLY A 246 15.91 -16.23 10.50
C GLY A 246 16.22 -16.32 9.01
N THR A 247 15.75 -17.40 8.38
CA THR A 247 15.67 -17.52 6.93
C THR A 247 14.34 -16.96 6.43
N PRO A 248 14.24 -16.52 5.16
CA PRO A 248 12.98 -16.09 4.57
C PRO A 248 11.87 -17.14 4.73
N THR A 249 10.69 -16.71 5.17
CA THR A 249 9.50 -17.55 5.27
C THR A 249 8.26 -16.79 4.78
N VAL A 250 7.16 -17.51 4.57
CA VAL A 250 5.85 -16.88 4.39
C VAL A 250 5.23 -16.62 5.77
N VAL A 251 4.76 -15.40 6.01
CA VAL A 251 4.20 -14.95 7.29
C VAL A 251 2.82 -14.30 7.08
N ARG A 252 1.99 -14.34 8.12
CA ARG A 252 0.69 -13.64 8.16
C ARG A 252 0.84 -12.40 9.02
N CYS A 253 0.90 -11.25 8.38
CA CYS A 253 1.04 -9.96 9.03
C CYS A 253 0.75 -8.85 8.02
N ASP A 254 0.60 -7.64 8.50
CA ASP A 254 -0.08 -6.55 7.83
C ASP A 254 0.87 -5.50 7.28
N SER A 255 0.34 -4.70 6.37
CA SER A 255 1.06 -3.65 5.67
C SER A 255 0.70 -2.27 6.20
N THR A 256 1.70 -1.39 6.30
CA THR A 256 1.47 0.04 6.49
C THR A 256 1.79 0.82 5.21
N THR A 257 0.90 1.73 4.84
CA THR A 257 1.07 2.66 3.74
C THR A 257 1.53 4.03 4.24
N SER A 258 2.51 4.61 3.54
CA SER A 258 2.95 5.99 3.73
C SER A 258 3.40 6.56 2.40
N ASP A 259 3.03 7.80 2.11
CA ASP A 259 3.47 8.48 0.88
C ASP A 259 4.98 8.79 0.91
N VAL A 260 5.57 8.96 2.11
CA VAL A 260 7.03 9.09 2.28
C VAL A 260 7.68 7.73 2.44
N TYR A 261 8.82 7.53 1.75
CA TYR A 261 9.72 6.41 2.00
C TYR A 261 10.48 6.67 3.30
N PHE A 262 10.11 5.97 4.36
CA PHE A 262 10.65 6.22 5.70
C PHE A 262 11.58 5.11 6.18
N SER A 263 12.44 5.48 7.13
CA SER A 263 13.29 4.57 7.90
C SER A 263 13.59 5.19 9.25
N GLY A 264 13.57 4.39 10.31
CA GLY A 264 14.13 4.79 11.60
C GLY A 264 13.36 4.30 12.81
N LYS A 265 14.06 4.10 13.93
CA LYS A 265 13.48 3.43 15.11
C LYS A 265 12.25 4.14 15.67
N ALA A 266 12.31 5.47 15.79
CA ALA A 266 11.21 6.25 16.36
C ALA A 266 9.99 6.29 15.43
N LEU A 267 10.21 6.49 14.13
CA LEU A 267 9.13 6.61 13.15
C LEU A 267 8.45 5.26 12.91
N SER A 268 9.22 4.21 12.69
CA SER A 268 8.67 2.86 12.50
C SER A 268 7.98 2.34 13.77
N GLY A 269 8.48 2.71 14.97
CA GLY A 269 7.79 2.44 16.23
C GLY A 269 6.47 3.22 16.41
N ALA A 270 6.41 4.47 15.93
CA ALA A 270 5.18 5.26 15.93
C ALA A 270 4.11 4.66 15.00
N PHE A 271 4.50 4.19 13.82
CA PHE A 271 3.58 3.56 12.87
C PHE A 271 3.15 2.15 13.28
N GLU A 272 4.02 1.41 13.99
CA GLU A 272 3.65 0.16 14.66
C GLU A 272 2.56 0.37 15.71
N ARG A 273 2.74 1.37 16.58
CA ARG A 273 1.73 1.76 17.57
C ARG A 273 0.46 2.32 16.95
N THR A 274 0.58 3.08 15.86
CA THR A 274 -0.59 3.58 15.11
C THR A 274 -1.40 2.42 14.55
N THR A 275 -0.74 1.44 13.93
CA THR A 275 -1.39 0.22 13.40
C THR A 275 -2.11 -0.52 14.52
N GLU A 276 -1.45 -0.74 15.66
CA GLU A 276 -2.05 -1.39 16.82
C GLU A 276 -3.32 -0.65 17.28
N VAL A 277 -3.25 0.67 17.49
CA VAL A 277 -4.41 1.47 17.94
C VAL A 277 -5.53 1.43 16.91
N TRP A 278 -5.23 1.67 15.63
CA TRP A 278 -6.25 1.82 14.59
C TRP A 278 -6.90 0.52 14.18
N THR A 279 -6.29 -0.63 14.48
CA THR A 279 -6.85 -1.97 14.25
C THR A 279 -7.35 -2.63 15.54
N ASN A 280 -7.53 -1.85 16.60
CA ASN A 280 -7.99 -2.31 17.91
C ASN A 280 -7.14 -3.47 18.49
N GLY A 281 -5.83 -3.41 18.27
CA GLY A 281 -4.84 -4.37 18.72
C GLY A 281 -4.77 -5.67 17.91
N THR A 282 -5.50 -5.77 16.80
CA THR A 282 -5.59 -7.02 16.02
C THR A 282 -4.66 -7.07 14.81
N GLY A 283 -4.16 -5.93 14.34
CA GLY A 283 -3.21 -5.82 13.25
C GLY A 283 -1.76 -5.95 13.71
N VAL A 284 -0.92 -6.52 12.84
CA VAL A 284 0.52 -6.76 13.07
C VAL A 284 1.33 -6.12 11.94
N TYR A 285 1.84 -4.91 12.13
CA TYR A 285 2.67 -4.24 11.11
C TYR A 285 4.02 -4.94 10.91
N CYS A 286 4.19 -5.57 9.75
CA CYS A 286 5.44 -6.21 9.36
C CYS A 286 6.02 -5.74 8.03
N MET A 287 5.22 -5.09 7.16
CA MET A 287 5.65 -4.62 5.85
C MET A 287 5.27 -3.17 5.63
N THR A 288 6.13 -2.41 4.95
CA THR A 288 5.83 -1.05 4.47
C THR A 288 5.47 -1.05 2.99
N ALA A 289 4.62 -0.12 2.60
CA ALA A 289 4.27 0.14 1.22
C ALA A 289 3.99 1.63 1.01
N GLN A 290 3.87 2.06 -0.25
CA GLN A 290 3.34 3.38 -0.58
C GLN A 290 2.02 3.28 -1.36
N GLU A 291 1.54 2.08 -1.71
CA GLU A 291 0.45 1.92 -2.68
C GLU A 291 -0.79 1.19 -2.16
N ASP A 292 -0.68 0.46 -1.04
CA ASP A 292 -1.72 -0.53 -0.67
C ASP A 292 -3.07 0.14 -0.40
N ASN A 293 -3.11 1.15 0.47
CA ASN A 293 -4.35 1.87 0.79
C ASN A 293 -4.93 2.58 -0.45
N ALA A 294 -4.08 3.10 -1.33
CA ALA A 294 -4.51 3.77 -2.56
C ALA A 294 -5.16 2.79 -3.56
N CYS A 295 -4.59 1.59 -3.72
CA CYS A 295 -5.16 0.53 -4.53
C CYS A 295 -6.49 0.05 -3.95
N LEU A 296 -6.53 -0.18 -2.64
CA LEU A 296 -7.70 -0.69 -1.95
C LEU A 296 -8.85 0.31 -1.96
N GLU A 297 -8.59 1.61 -1.84
CA GLU A 297 -9.62 2.64 -1.97
C GLU A 297 -10.29 2.61 -3.35
N ALA A 298 -9.49 2.52 -4.42
CA ALA A 298 -10.03 2.40 -5.78
C ALA A 298 -10.86 1.11 -5.92
N MET A 299 -10.45 0.01 -5.29
CA MET A 299 -11.16 -1.26 -5.30
C MET A 299 -12.44 -1.24 -4.46
N VAL A 300 -12.49 -0.56 -3.31
CA VAL A 300 -13.73 -0.38 -2.53
C VAL A 300 -14.75 0.38 -3.37
N ARG A 301 -14.34 1.48 -4.02
CA ARG A 301 -15.22 2.25 -4.92
C ARG A 301 -15.74 1.40 -6.09
N ALA A 302 -14.88 0.59 -6.69
CA ALA A 302 -15.29 -0.33 -7.74
C ALA A 302 -16.22 -1.45 -7.23
N ALA A 303 -16.03 -1.91 -5.99
CA ALA A 303 -16.86 -2.94 -5.36
C ALA A 303 -18.26 -2.42 -5.02
N ILE A 304 -18.40 -1.18 -4.55
CA ILE A 304 -19.70 -0.51 -4.41
C ILE A 304 -20.45 -0.59 -5.74
N GLU A 305 -19.76 -0.32 -6.86
CA GLU A 305 -20.29 -0.37 -8.22
C GLU A 305 -20.37 -1.78 -8.83
N LYS A 306 -20.17 -2.84 -8.02
CA LYS A 306 -20.19 -4.26 -8.43
C LYS A 306 -19.27 -4.58 -9.61
N ARG A 307 -18.21 -3.80 -9.81
CA ARG A 307 -17.20 -4.02 -10.85
C ARG A 307 -16.13 -5.01 -10.42
N VAL A 308 -15.89 -5.13 -9.12
CA VAL A 308 -15.00 -6.11 -8.50
C VAL A 308 -15.66 -6.69 -7.26
N ASP A 309 -15.20 -7.87 -6.86
CA ASP A 309 -15.52 -8.47 -5.58
C ASP A 309 -14.36 -8.23 -4.61
N PHE A 310 -14.56 -7.33 -3.63
CA PHE A 310 -13.52 -6.97 -2.66
C PHE A 310 -13.05 -8.17 -1.82
N SER A 311 -13.87 -9.22 -1.69
CA SER A 311 -13.50 -10.44 -0.97
C SER A 311 -12.44 -11.28 -1.69
N ARG A 312 -12.09 -10.94 -2.94
CA ARG A 312 -11.12 -11.65 -3.79
C ARG A 312 -9.77 -10.96 -3.91
N ILE A 313 -9.47 -10.02 -3.02
CA ILE A 313 -8.20 -9.27 -3.01
C ILE A 313 -7.22 -9.94 -2.05
N ILE A 314 -6.02 -10.21 -2.56
CA ILE A 314 -4.88 -10.74 -1.81
C ILE A 314 -3.79 -9.68 -1.83
N LEU A 315 -3.37 -9.24 -0.63
CA LEU A 315 -2.26 -8.31 -0.47
C LEU A 315 -1.00 -9.07 -0.03
N MET A 316 0.02 -9.06 -0.89
CA MET A 316 1.28 -9.75 -0.71
C MET A 316 2.47 -8.80 -0.87
N ARG A 317 3.35 -8.79 0.13
CA ARG A 317 4.57 -7.96 0.14
C ARG A 317 5.81 -8.79 0.46
N THR A 318 6.96 -8.48 -0.15
CA THR A 318 8.23 -9.18 0.11
C THR A 318 9.33 -8.23 0.61
N GLY A 319 10.06 -8.62 1.67
CA GLY A 319 11.00 -7.73 2.35
C GLY A 319 12.29 -7.44 1.58
N SER A 320 12.44 -6.26 0.96
CA SER A 320 13.64 -5.85 0.21
C SER A 320 14.73 -5.20 1.06
N ASN A 321 14.34 -4.63 2.19
CA ASN A 321 15.17 -3.93 3.16
C ASN A 321 14.44 -3.93 4.50
N PHE A 322 15.12 -3.69 5.61
CA PHE A 322 14.48 -3.40 6.89
C PHE A 322 13.94 -1.96 6.92
N ASP A 323 12.95 -1.70 7.75
CA ASP A 323 12.32 -0.38 7.95
C ASP A 323 12.99 0.47 9.05
N ARG A 324 13.95 -0.08 9.79
CA ARG A 324 14.62 0.57 10.93
C ARG A 324 16.02 -0.02 11.16
N PRO A 325 17.01 0.77 11.63
CA PRO A 325 18.38 0.28 11.80
C PRO A 325 18.55 -0.82 12.84
N PRO A 326 19.58 -1.68 12.69
CA PRO A 326 20.08 -2.49 13.80
C PRO A 326 20.74 -1.59 14.87
N PRO A 327 21.14 -2.12 16.03
CA PRO A 327 21.91 -1.35 17.01
C PRO A 327 23.23 -0.83 16.45
N GLY A 328 23.65 0.34 16.95
CA GLY A 328 24.89 0.99 16.52
C GLY A 328 24.85 1.66 15.14
N VAL A 329 23.72 1.63 14.43
CA VAL A 329 23.54 2.32 13.13
C VAL A 329 22.57 3.49 13.30
N THR A 330 22.93 4.63 12.74
CA THR A 330 22.03 5.80 12.72
C THR A 330 20.92 5.63 11.69
N ASP A 331 19.78 6.30 11.89
CA ASP A 331 18.66 6.24 10.94
C ASP A 331 19.07 6.74 9.54
N TRP A 332 19.96 7.74 9.45
CA TRP A 332 20.50 8.25 8.19
C TRP A 332 21.41 7.23 7.49
N GLU A 333 22.37 6.63 8.20
CA GLU A 333 23.23 5.59 7.62
C GLU A 333 22.42 4.38 7.15
N HIS A 334 21.36 4.02 7.86
CA HIS A 334 20.48 2.93 7.46
C HIS A 334 19.74 3.22 6.16
N LEU A 335 19.18 4.42 6.02
CA LEU A 335 18.40 4.81 4.85
C LEU A 335 19.29 5.09 3.63
N ALA A 336 20.39 5.83 3.81
CA ALA A 336 21.12 6.44 2.70
C ALA A 336 22.42 5.71 2.32
N VAL A 337 22.95 4.84 3.18
CA VAL A 337 24.30 4.26 3.01
C VAL A 337 24.31 2.74 3.11
N SER A 338 23.48 2.15 3.97
CA SER A 338 23.54 0.73 4.28
C SER A 338 23.12 -0.17 3.12
N GLU A 339 24.02 -1.01 2.66
CA GLU A 339 23.73 -2.05 1.68
C GLU A 339 23.15 -3.29 2.38
N GLN A 340 21.82 -3.39 2.40
CA GLN A 340 21.11 -4.52 3.01
C GLN A 340 21.01 -5.73 2.07
N ASN A 341 21.23 -5.50 0.77
CA ASN A 341 21.30 -6.50 -0.30
C ASN A 341 20.03 -7.36 -0.50
N GLY A 342 18.90 -6.97 0.09
CA GLY A 342 17.65 -7.75 0.07
C GLY A 342 16.80 -7.59 -1.19
N PHE A 343 17.06 -6.58 -2.02
CA PHE A 343 16.22 -6.24 -3.18
C PHE A 343 16.02 -7.41 -4.15
N GLU A 344 17.11 -8.04 -4.61
CA GLU A 344 17.04 -9.12 -5.61
C GLU A 344 16.30 -10.36 -5.08
N ILE A 345 16.55 -10.74 -3.82
CA ILE A 345 15.87 -11.89 -3.22
C ILE A 345 14.38 -11.61 -3.00
N ALA A 346 14.01 -10.37 -2.67
CA ALA A 346 12.63 -9.96 -2.51
C ALA A 346 11.86 -10.02 -3.83
N ILE A 347 12.45 -9.50 -4.91
CA ILE A 347 11.87 -9.57 -6.26
C ILE A 347 11.65 -11.02 -6.69
N GLU A 348 12.65 -11.89 -6.52
CA GLU A 348 12.51 -13.31 -6.88
C GLU A 348 11.44 -14.00 -6.04
N ASN A 349 11.34 -13.66 -4.74
CA ASN A 349 10.35 -14.25 -3.84
C ASN A 349 8.91 -13.80 -4.10
N ILE A 350 8.69 -12.65 -4.75
CA ILE A 350 7.36 -12.27 -5.27
C ILE A 350 6.83 -13.38 -6.14
N TYR A 351 7.60 -13.80 -7.15
CA TYR A 351 7.17 -14.83 -8.07
C TYR A 351 7.10 -16.20 -7.40
N ARG A 352 8.09 -16.57 -6.58
CA ARG A 352 8.14 -17.92 -5.99
C ARG A 352 6.95 -18.24 -5.09
N ALA A 353 6.52 -17.29 -4.27
CA ALA A 353 5.32 -17.45 -3.45
C ALA A 353 4.05 -17.15 -4.23
N GLY A 354 4.02 -16.02 -4.95
CA GLY A 354 2.86 -15.57 -5.69
C GLY A 354 2.40 -16.59 -6.74
N MET A 355 3.32 -17.26 -7.44
CA MET A 355 2.98 -18.26 -8.44
C MET A 355 2.24 -19.46 -7.85
N LEU A 356 2.53 -19.86 -6.61
CA LEU A 356 1.76 -20.93 -5.97
C LEU A 356 0.31 -20.53 -5.70
N ILE A 357 0.08 -19.26 -5.37
CA ILE A 357 -1.26 -18.69 -5.21
C ILE A 357 -1.97 -18.64 -6.58
N VAL A 358 -1.33 -18.04 -7.59
CA VAL A 358 -1.91 -17.93 -8.95
C VAL A 358 -2.23 -19.31 -9.52
N HIS A 359 -1.29 -20.26 -9.42
CA HIS A 359 -1.51 -21.62 -9.89
C HIS A 359 -2.64 -22.32 -9.13
N GLY A 360 -2.69 -22.18 -7.80
CA GLY A 360 -3.77 -22.72 -6.98
C GLY A 360 -5.15 -22.19 -7.39
N ILE A 361 -5.26 -20.88 -7.67
CA ILE A 361 -6.51 -20.26 -8.13
C ILE A 361 -6.92 -20.78 -9.51
N ILE A 362 -5.98 -20.86 -10.45
CA ILE A 362 -6.24 -21.29 -11.83
C ILE A 362 -6.68 -22.76 -11.89
N VAL A 363 -5.97 -23.64 -11.19
CA VAL A 363 -6.27 -25.08 -11.18
C VAL A 363 -7.52 -25.38 -10.36
N GLY A 364 -7.71 -24.72 -9.22
CA GLY A 364 -8.86 -24.90 -8.33
C GLY A 364 -10.10 -24.08 -8.71
N TRP A 365 -10.15 -23.52 -9.93
CA TRP A 365 -11.18 -22.55 -10.31
C TRP A 365 -12.60 -23.12 -10.17
N ASP A 366 -12.93 -24.21 -10.86
CA ASP A 366 -14.30 -24.73 -10.89
C ASP A 366 -14.73 -25.33 -9.54
N GLU A 367 -13.77 -25.88 -8.78
CA GLU A 367 -14.03 -26.54 -7.50
C GLU A 367 -14.25 -25.53 -6.38
N THR A 368 -13.37 -24.53 -6.28
CA THR A 368 -13.25 -23.63 -5.13
C THR A 368 -13.33 -22.16 -5.53
N PHE A 369 -12.40 -21.68 -6.36
CA PHE A 369 -12.13 -20.25 -6.48
C PHE A 369 -13.18 -19.49 -7.31
N GLY A 370 -13.80 -20.11 -8.31
CA GLY A 370 -14.86 -19.51 -9.10
C GLY A 370 -16.05 -19.08 -8.24
N LYS A 371 -16.39 -19.88 -7.21
CA LYS A 371 -17.47 -19.58 -6.25
C LYS A 371 -17.13 -18.45 -5.27
N GLY A 372 -15.84 -18.15 -5.09
CA GLY A 372 -15.37 -17.21 -4.07
C GLY A 372 -15.07 -17.88 -2.74
N ILE A 373 -14.19 -17.28 -1.95
CA ILE A 373 -13.93 -17.69 -0.56
C ILE A 373 -14.74 -16.76 0.37
N PRO A 374 -15.71 -17.28 1.14
CA PRO A 374 -16.50 -16.43 2.03
C PRO A 374 -15.63 -15.87 3.15
N ALA A 375 -15.78 -14.57 3.42
CA ALA A 375 -15.14 -13.92 4.55
C ALA A 375 -15.98 -14.10 5.83
N LYS A 376 -15.35 -14.57 6.92
CA LYS A 376 -15.98 -14.58 8.26
C LYS A 376 -15.75 -13.28 9.03
N ASN A 377 -14.72 -12.52 8.65
CA ASN A 377 -14.40 -11.21 9.21
C ASN A 377 -15.09 -10.08 8.43
N TYR A 378 -15.01 -8.86 8.97
CA TYR A 378 -15.35 -7.66 8.20
C TYR A 378 -14.36 -7.50 7.04
N ILE A 379 -14.82 -6.96 5.92
CA ILE A 379 -13.97 -6.57 4.79
C ILE A 379 -14.42 -5.20 4.25
N GLY A 380 -13.46 -4.36 3.87
CA GLY A 380 -13.73 -3.02 3.36
C GLY A 380 -12.96 -1.94 4.12
N ASP A 381 -13.42 -0.70 3.98
CA ASP A 381 -12.80 0.48 4.56
C ASP A 381 -13.24 0.75 6.01
N ILE A 382 -12.66 1.78 6.63
CA ILE A 382 -13.00 2.21 7.98
C ILE A 382 -14.43 2.79 8.12
N LEU A 383 -15.08 3.13 7.00
CA LEU A 383 -16.41 3.76 6.98
C LEU A 383 -17.55 2.74 6.94
N GLY A 384 -17.26 1.46 6.63
CA GLY A 384 -18.30 0.47 6.40
C GLY A 384 -18.99 0.65 5.05
N SER A 385 -18.25 1.11 4.03
CA SER A 385 -18.82 1.43 2.71
C SER A 385 -19.37 0.21 1.98
N LEU A 386 -18.84 -0.99 2.24
CA LEU A 386 -19.32 -2.25 1.66
C LEU A 386 -20.40 -2.94 2.52
N GLY A 387 -20.82 -2.30 3.62
CA GLY A 387 -21.74 -2.88 4.60
C GLY A 387 -21.03 -3.67 5.68
N GLY A 388 -21.79 -4.16 6.67
CA GLY A 388 -21.21 -4.74 7.88
C GLY A 388 -20.68 -3.70 8.88
N GLN A 389 -20.11 -4.17 9.98
CA GLN A 389 -19.62 -3.33 11.07
C GLN A 389 -18.12 -3.58 11.25
N PRO A 390 -17.25 -2.61 10.92
CA PRO A 390 -15.84 -2.75 11.24
C PRO A 390 -15.68 -2.81 12.77
N ASP A 391 -14.84 -3.72 13.25
CA ASP A 391 -14.45 -3.83 14.67
C ASP A 391 -13.28 -2.88 15.03
N PHE A 392 -12.97 -1.99 14.09
CA PHE A 392 -12.03 -0.89 14.16
C PHE A 392 -12.66 0.41 13.61
N GLY A 393 -11.97 1.54 13.80
CA GLY A 393 -12.49 2.86 13.47
C GLY A 393 -13.67 3.31 14.33
N LEU A 394 -14.47 4.21 13.78
CA LEU A 394 -15.59 4.87 14.49
C LEU A 394 -16.91 4.10 14.40
N GLY A 395 -16.87 2.86 13.87
CA GLY A 395 -18.05 2.11 13.45
C GLY A 395 -18.57 2.51 12.08
N SER A 396 -19.50 1.72 11.54
CA SER A 396 -20.03 1.94 10.19
C SER A 396 -20.91 3.19 10.13
N ILE A 397 -20.55 4.16 9.29
CA ILE A 397 -21.38 5.35 9.04
C ILE A 397 -22.60 5.02 8.16
N THR A 398 -22.64 3.84 7.54
CA THR A 398 -23.78 3.35 6.76
C THR A 398 -24.79 2.56 7.61
N GLY A 399 -24.54 2.42 8.93
CA GLY A 399 -25.34 1.58 9.82
C GLY A 399 -25.27 0.10 9.44
N GLY A 400 -24.21 -0.33 8.76
CA GLY A 400 -23.98 -1.70 8.30
C GLY A 400 -24.69 -2.11 7.01
N ARG A 401 -25.38 -1.18 6.34
CA ARG A 401 -26.08 -1.45 5.08
C ARG A 401 -25.17 -1.41 3.84
N GLY A 402 -24.07 -0.67 3.93
CA GLY A 402 -23.23 -0.36 2.77
C GLY A 402 -23.82 0.77 1.92
N VAL A 403 -23.01 1.32 1.03
CA VAL A 403 -23.39 2.39 0.11
C VAL A 403 -24.13 1.79 -1.09
N SER A 404 -25.27 2.38 -1.46
CA SER A 404 -26.00 1.98 -2.66
C SER A 404 -25.27 2.37 -3.95
N LEU A 405 -25.44 1.51 -4.96
CA LEU A 405 -25.01 1.74 -6.35
C LEU A 405 -25.40 3.12 -6.88
N GLY A 406 -24.54 3.70 -7.72
CA GLY A 406 -24.82 4.97 -8.39
C GLY A 406 -24.84 6.18 -7.45
N GLY A 407 -24.33 6.02 -6.23
CA GLY A 407 -24.27 7.09 -5.23
C GLY A 407 -25.64 7.57 -4.77
N VAL A 408 -26.68 6.73 -4.82
CA VAL A 408 -28.05 7.09 -4.42
C VAL A 408 -28.15 7.57 -2.97
N ASP A 409 -27.33 6.98 -2.08
CA ASP A 409 -27.23 7.40 -0.68
C ASP A 409 -26.18 8.50 -0.48
N GLY A 410 -25.40 8.81 -1.52
CA GLY A 410 -24.38 9.85 -1.52
C GLY A 410 -25.03 11.24 -1.46
N ASN A 411 -24.61 12.03 -0.47
CA ASN A 411 -25.13 13.39 -0.21
C ASN A 411 -26.57 13.46 0.33
N THR A 412 -27.06 12.39 0.97
CA THR A 412 -28.28 12.47 1.80
C THR A 412 -27.92 13.01 3.19
N GLU A 413 -28.77 13.86 3.77
CA GLU A 413 -28.55 14.50 5.08
C GLU A 413 -28.32 13.51 6.25
N GLN A 414 -28.50 12.19 6.03
CA GLN A 414 -28.12 11.13 6.96
C GLN A 414 -26.59 10.95 7.09
N GLY A 415 -25.81 11.46 6.13
CA GLY A 415 -24.34 11.49 6.14
C GLY A 415 -23.74 12.82 6.65
N VAL A 416 -24.55 13.71 7.23
CA VAL A 416 -24.04 14.90 7.91
C VAL A 416 -23.39 14.43 9.21
N TYR A 417 -22.09 14.15 9.15
CA TYR A 417 -21.24 14.52 10.27
C TYR A 417 -21.45 16.02 10.47
N GLU A 418 -22.31 16.37 11.43
CA GLU A 418 -22.25 17.69 12.02
C GLU A 418 -20.83 17.84 12.56
N SER A 419 -20.01 18.55 11.80
CA SER A 419 -18.76 19.17 12.26
C SER A 419 -19.00 20.17 13.40
N HIS A 420 -20.22 20.23 13.97
CA HIS A 420 -20.61 20.94 15.18
C HIS A 420 -20.09 20.24 16.44
N SER A 421 -18.77 20.07 16.52
CA SER A 421 -18.05 19.92 17.78
C SER A 421 -16.61 20.43 17.70
N ALA A 422 -16.08 20.73 16.50
CA ALA A 422 -14.68 21.11 16.33
C ALA A 422 -14.39 22.63 16.44
N VAL A 423 -15.39 23.49 16.60
CA VAL A 423 -15.19 24.94 16.80
C VAL A 423 -16.08 25.49 17.91
N ALA A 424 -15.88 24.99 19.13
CA ALA A 424 -16.33 25.66 20.35
C ALA A 424 -15.39 25.37 21.52
N VAL A 425 -14.07 25.46 21.30
CA VAL A 425 -13.18 25.82 22.41
C VAL A 425 -13.41 27.29 22.66
N GLU A 426 -14.34 27.55 23.58
CA GLU A 426 -14.64 28.85 24.14
C GLU A 426 -13.32 29.55 24.49
N ARG A 427 -12.91 30.52 23.66
CA ARG A 427 -12.03 31.62 24.07
C ARG A 427 -12.78 32.47 25.09
N ARG A 428 -13.09 31.92 26.26
CA ARG A 428 -13.52 32.68 27.44
C ARG A 428 -12.41 32.66 28.46
N GLY A 429 -11.50 33.62 28.31
CA GLY A 429 -10.42 33.76 29.27
C GLY A 429 -9.41 34.86 29.05
N ARG A 430 -9.71 35.98 28.35
CA ARG A 430 -8.97 37.26 28.56
C ARG A 430 -9.63 38.44 27.84
N SER A 431 -10.33 39.27 28.60
CA SER A 431 -10.15 40.73 28.68
C SER A 431 -11.45 41.42 29.14
N ARG A 432 -11.53 41.69 30.45
CA ARG A 432 -12.24 42.89 30.91
C ARG A 432 -11.20 43.86 31.40
N SER A 433 -10.79 44.74 30.49
CA SER A 433 -10.24 46.04 30.82
C SER A 433 -11.29 46.80 31.63
N ARG A 434 -10.94 47.21 32.84
CA ARG A 434 -11.57 48.33 33.53
C ARG A 434 -10.46 49.28 33.98
N ARG A 435 -10.33 50.38 33.24
CA ARG A 435 -9.77 51.64 33.75
C ARG A 435 -10.51 52.02 35.04
N SER A 436 -9.81 52.31 36.11
CA SER A 436 -9.63 53.69 36.59
C SER A 436 -8.96 53.76 37.97
N ARG A 437 -8.22 54.87 38.17
CA ARG A 437 -7.79 55.49 39.43
C ARG A 437 -6.54 54.95 40.10
N HIS A 438 -5.42 55.51 39.64
CA HIS A 438 -4.36 56.00 40.51
C HIS A 438 -4.95 56.94 41.58
N GLY A 439 -4.62 56.65 42.84
CA GLY A 439 -4.98 57.46 43.99
C GLY A 439 -4.22 56.97 45.22
N GLY A 440 -2.98 57.45 45.35
CA GLY A 440 -2.22 57.75 46.57
C GLY A 440 -2.32 56.90 47.85
N ARG A 441 -1.12 56.72 48.42
CA ARG A 441 -0.75 56.87 49.85
C ARG A 441 -0.84 55.66 50.80
N VAL A 442 0.36 55.17 51.16
CA VAL A 442 0.96 55.15 52.52
C VAL A 442 0.29 54.33 53.63
N MET A 443 1.11 53.40 54.19
CA MET A 443 1.09 52.76 55.52
C MET A 443 -0.16 51.91 55.86
N ARG A 444 -0.03 50.74 56.47
CA ARG A 444 0.91 50.22 57.46
C ARG A 444 0.92 48.69 57.40
#